data_AF-A0A954NNX0-F1
#
_entry.id   AF-A0A954NNX0-F1
#
_cell.length_a   1.000
_cell.length_b   1.000
_cell.length_c   1.000
_cell.angle_alpha   90.00
_cell.angle_beta   90.00
_cell.angle_gamma   90.00
#
_symmetry.space_group_name_H-M   'P 1'
#
loop_
_entity.id
_entity.type
_entity.pdbx_description
1 polymer ?
#
loop_
_entity_poly.entity_id
_entity_poly.type
_entity_poly.pdbx_seq_one_letter_code
_entity_poly.pdbx_strand_id
1 'polypeptide(L)'
;MPNSISIILPVRDAELTIIDQVERLLEMLPDFTQEFDLLIIDDGSSDLTGDLASEMARSFPQIQVISHRQAQGYAAAVETGMARTRGEYVFVADINASISATDLRRLWEMRHDSELVLAKALVEPKPIGDHLMNRLMAWGDALKRNDAQLEISSREDESAIIADALASIQMLRRSAIESLAQVAQPEERLRVERGQRTSTVRLATPAAPPTPRPFATFATGIQEPIEPEAVG
;
A
#
# COMPACT_ATOMS: atom_id res chain seq x y z
N MET A 1 -7.73 1.38 -19.09
CA MET A 1 -8.62 2.53 -18.80
C MET A 1 -7.82 3.52 -17.97
N PRO A 2 -7.40 4.65 -18.55
CA PRO A 2 -6.58 5.62 -17.83
C PRO A 2 -7.38 6.26 -16.68
N ASN A 3 -6.77 6.38 -15.50
CA ASN A 3 -7.36 6.89 -14.26
C ASN A 3 -8.60 6.13 -13.77
N SER A 4 -8.70 4.83 -14.10
CA SER A 4 -9.70 3.94 -13.49
C SER A 4 -9.28 3.50 -12.10
N ILE A 5 -10.25 3.34 -11.20
CA ILE A 5 -10.04 2.92 -9.82
C ILE A 5 -10.65 1.54 -9.59
N SER A 6 -9.89 0.64 -8.98
CA SER A 6 -10.45 -0.57 -8.37
C SER A 6 -10.24 -0.53 -6.87
N ILE A 7 -11.27 -0.82 -6.08
CA ILE A 7 -11.15 -0.91 -4.63
C ILE A 7 -11.30 -2.37 -4.23
N ILE A 8 -10.37 -2.86 -3.42
CA ILE A 8 -10.45 -4.15 -2.75
C ILE A 8 -10.82 -3.88 -1.30
N LEU A 9 -11.91 -4.46 -0.83
CA LEU A 9 -12.35 -4.40 0.55
C LEU A 9 -12.38 -5.82 1.13
N PRO A 10 -11.28 -6.28 1.76
CA PRO A 10 -11.27 -7.52 2.53
C PRO A 10 -12.18 -7.36 3.74
N VAL A 11 -13.09 -8.31 3.95
CA VAL A 11 -14.00 -8.31 5.08
C VAL A 11 -14.04 -9.69 5.73
N ARG A 12 -14.24 -9.69 7.04
CA ARG A 12 -14.55 -10.88 7.82
C ARG A 12 -15.28 -10.47 9.08
N ASP A 13 -16.44 -11.09 9.33
CA ASP A 13 -17.23 -10.89 10.54
C ASP A 13 -17.46 -9.39 10.87
N ALA A 14 -17.91 -8.63 9.87
CA ALA A 14 -18.04 -7.17 9.84
C ALA A 14 -19.49 -6.69 9.59
N GLU A 15 -20.50 -7.47 9.98
CA GLU A 15 -21.92 -7.17 9.69
C GLU A 15 -22.38 -5.79 10.22
N LEU A 16 -21.73 -5.28 11.26
CA LEU A 16 -22.05 -4.00 11.90
C LEU A 16 -21.46 -2.78 11.20
N THR A 17 -20.45 -2.95 10.33
CA THR A 17 -19.69 -1.84 9.74
C THR A 17 -19.66 -1.85 8.23
N ILE A 18 -19.93 -3.00 7.60
CA ILE A 18 -19.78 -3.17 6.15
C ILE A 18 -20.68 -2.23 5.33
N ILE A 19 -21.94 -2.04 5.74
CA ILE A 19 -22.89 -1.18 5.02
C ILE A 19 -22.38 0.26 5.00
N ASP A 20 -22.14 0.86 6.17
CA ASP A 20 -21.69 2.25 6.31
C ASP A 20 -20.39 2.52 5.55
N GLN A 21 -19.45 1.58 5.57
CA GLN A 21 -18.17 1.72 4.88
C GLN A 21 -18.31 1.65 3.36
N VAL A 22 -19.12 0.70 2.86
CA VAL A 22 -19.38 0.57 1.42
C VAL A 22 -20.12 1.78 0.90
N GLU A 23 -21.18 2.22 1.58
CA GLU A 23 -21.95 3.42 1.19
C GLU A 23 -21.04 4.65 1.14
N ARG A 24 -20.23 4.87 2.17
CA ARG A 24 -19.26 5.97 2.20
C ARG A 24 -18.29 5.92 1.03
N LEU A 25 -17.77 4.74 0.67
CA LEU A 25 -16.90 4.59 -0.50
C LEU A 25 -17.65 4.96 -1.80
N LEU A 26 -18.87 4.45 -1.99
CA LEU A 26 -19.68 4.75 -3.18
C LEU A 26 -20.04 6.22 -3.30
N GLU A 27 -20.23 6.92 -2.18
CA GLU A 27 -20.47 8.37 -2.15
C GLU A 27 -19.21 9.16 -2.55
N MET A 28 -18.03 8.75 -2.08
CA MET A 28 -16.78 9.48 -2.30
C MET A 28 -16.16 9.24 -3.68
N LEU A 29 -16.22 8.01 -4.21
CA LEU A 29 -15.51 7.62 -5.43
C LEU A 29 -15.84 8.43 -6.70
N PRO A 30 -17.11 8.83 -6.93
CA PRO A 30 -17.48 9.66 -8.07
C PRO A 30 -16.76 11.02 -8.17
N ASP A 31 -16.24 11.54 -7.05
CA ASP A 31 -15.46 12.79 -7.03
C ASP A 31 -14.07 12.64 -7.68
N PHE A 32 -13.61 11.41 -7.91
CA PHE A 32 -12.27 11.11 -8.41
C PHE A 32 -12.28 10.56 -9.84
N THR A 33 -13.23 9.67 -10.14
CA THR A 33 -13.42 9.09 -11.47
C THR A 33 -14.83 8.50 -11.62
N GLN A 34 -15.33 8.42 -12.84
CA GLN A 34 -16.56 7.68 -13.15
C GLN A 34 -16.29 6.19 -13.43
N GLU A 35 -15.03 5.83 -13.71
CA GLU A 35 -14.62 4.45 -13.99
C GLU A 35 -14.06 3.82 -12.72
N PHE A 36 -14.96 3.33 -11.86
CA PHE A 36 -14.57 2.62 -10.64
C PHE A 36 -15.34 1.31 -10.43
N ASP A 37 -14.69 0.36 -9.76
CA ASP A 37 -15.30 -0.86 -9.23
C ASP A 37 -14.91 -1.09 -7.76
N LEU A 38 -15.81 -1.73 -6.99
CA LEU A 38 -15.58 -2.12 -5.60
C LEU A 38 -15.71 -3.64 -5.50
N LEU A 39 -14.61 -4.29 -5.17
CA LEU A 39 -14.54 -5.72 -4.98
C LEU A 39 -14.47 -6.05 -3.48
N ILE A 40 -15.57 -6.55 -2.94
CA ILE A 40 -15.65 -7.04 -1.57
C ILE A 40 -15.17 -8.49 -1.55
N ILE A 41 -14.15 -8.78 -0.73
CA ILE A 41 -13.62 -10.13 -0.54
C ILE A 41 -14.01 -10.59 0.86
N ASP A 42 -15.04 -11.42 0.96
CA ASP A 42 -15.48 -12.03 2.20
C ASP A 42 -14.61 -13.26 2.52
N ASP A 43 -13.74 -13.14 3.53
CA ASP A 43 -12.79 -14.16 3.93
C ASP A 43 -13.43 -15.22 4.86
N GLY A 44 -14.54 -15.79 4.40
CA GLY A 44 -15.24 -16.87 5.10
C GLY A 44 -15.88 -16.43 6.41
N SER A 45 -16.65 -15.34 6.39
CA SER A 45 -17.42 -14.86 7.54
C SER A 45 -18.40 -15.91 8.07
N SER A 46 -18.67 -15.82 9.36
CA SER A 46 -19.59 -16.67 10.11
C SER A 46 -20.88 -15.97 10.54
N ASP A 47 -20.95 -14.66 10.31
CA ASP A 47 -22.08 -13.78 10.60
C ASP A 47 -22.81 -13.35 9.30
N LEU A 48 -23.62 -12.30 9.33
CA LEU A 48 -24.39 -11.83 8.17
C LEU A 48 -23.55 -11.05 7.13
N THR A 49 -22.24 -10.90 7.30
CA THR A 49 -21.39 -10.08 6.43
C THR A 49 -21.50 -10.46 4.95
N GLY A 50 -21.44 -11.76 4.64
CA GLY A 50 -21.51 -12.25 3.26
C GLY A 50 -22.88 -12.02 2.61
N ASP A 51 -23.96 -12.15 3.39
CA ASP A 51 -25.32 -11.89 2.94
C ASP A 51 -25.54 -10.40 2.66
N LEU A 52 -25.09 -9.54 3.56
CA LEU A 52 -25.13 -8.08 3.40
C LEU A 52 -24.31 -7.62 2.19
N ALA A 53 -23.10 -8.14 2.02
CA ALA A 53 -22.27 -7.87 0.85
C ALA A 53 -22.97 -8.26 -0.46
N SER A 54 -23.59 -9.44 -0.47
CA SER A 54 -24.35 -9.95 -1.62
C SER A 54 -25.57 -9.10 -1.94
N GLU A 55 -26.26 -8.59 -0.93
CA GLU A 55 -27.39 -7.67 -1.10
C GLU A 55 -26.93 -6.35 -1.73
N MET A 56 -25.85 -5.74 -1.22
CA MET A 56 -25.29 -4.53 -1.80
C MET A 56 -24.87 -4.71 -3.27
N ALA A 57 -24.29 -5.86 -3.62
CA ALA A 57 -23.93 -6.17 -5.00
C ALA A 57 -25.13 -6.30 -5.96
N ARG A 58 -26.32 -6.61 -5.45
CA ARG A 58 -27.56 -6.60 -6.25
C ARG A 58 -28.06 -5.17 -6.49
N SER A 59 -27.84 -4.29 -5.53
CA SER A 59 -28.29 -2.89 -5.57
C SER A 59 -27.34 -1.98 -6.36
N PHE A 60 -26.04 -2.26 -6.32
CA PHE A 60 -25.00 -1.41 -6.90
C PHE A 60 -24.19 -2.17 -7.95
N PRO A 61 -24.30 -1.82 -9.25
CA PRO A 61 -23.62 -2.54 -10.32
C PRO A 61 -22.09 -2.38 -10.31
N GLN A 62 -21.55 -1.41 -9.56
CA GLN A 62 -20.11 -1.24 -9.37
C GLN A 62 -19.52 -2.25 -8.37
N ILE A 63 -20.37 -2.93 -7.60
CA ILE A 63 -19.92 -3.87 -6.56
C ILE A 63 -19.87 -5.29 -7.11
N GLN A 64 -18.76 -5.96 -6.83
CA GLN A 64 -18.64 -7.41 -6.97
C GLN A 64 -18.25 -8.02 -5.63
N VAL A 65 -18.74 -9.23 -5.35
CA VAL A 65 -18.42 -9.98 -4.14
C VAL A 65 -17.75 -11.30 -4.51
N ILE A 66 -16.71 -11.66 -3.78
CA ILE A 66 -16.08 -12.97 -3.82
C ILE A 66 -15.98 -13.48 -2.38
N SER A 67 -16.56 -14.65 -2.11
CA SER A 67 -16.46 -15.29 -0.79
C SER A 67 -15.51 -16.47 -0.82
N HIS A 68 -14.61 -16.53 0.15
CA HIS A 68 -13.82 -17.72 0.44
C HIS A 68 -14.67 -18.76 1.18
N ARG A 69 -14.44 -20.05 0.88
CA ARG A 69 -15.15 -21.14 1.58
C ARG A 69 -14.78 -21.25 3.06
N GLN A 70 -13.55 -20.86 3.39
CA GLN A 70 -12.99 -20.84 4.73
C GLN A 70 -12.04 -19.65 4.79
N ALA A 71 -11.83 -19.13 5.99
CA ALA A 71 -10.91 -18.02 6.17
C ALA A 71 -9.46 -18.39 5.81
N GLN A 72 -8.84 -17.56 4.98
CA GLN A 72 -7.47 -17.69 4.50
C GLN A 72 -6.58 -16.52 4.95
N GLY A 73 -7.17 -15.51 5.60
CA GLY A 73 -6.50 -14.33 6.12
C GLY A 73 -6.53 -13.14 5.16
N TYR A 74 -6.23 -11.96 5.72
CA TYR A 74 -6.25 -10.68 5.01
C TYR A 74 -5.39 -10.69 3.73
N ALA A 75 -4.15 -11.19 3.80
CA ALA A 75 -3.24 -11.23 2.67
C ALA A 75 -3.81 -12.03 1.50
N ALA A 76 -4.39 -13.21 1.76
CA ALA A 76 -5.02 -14.04 0.74
C ALA A 76 -6.26 -13.38 0.12
N ALA A 77 -7.03 -12.63 0.92
CA ALA A 77 -8.15 -11.84 0.42
C ALA A 77 -7.67 -10.70 -0.50
N VAL A 78 -6.61 -9.99 -0.13
CA VAL A 78 -5.99 -8.97 -0.98
C VAL A 78 -5.44 -9.57 -2.28
N GLU A 79 -4.73 -10.70 -2.23
CA GLU A 79 -4.23 -11.40 -3.41
C GLU A 79 -5.37 -11.80 -4.36
N THR A 80 -6.46 -12.34 -3.80
CA THR A 80 -7.67 -12.68 -4.56
C THR A 80 -8.25 -11.45 -5.25
N GLY A 81 -8.32 -10.31 -4.55
CA GLY A 81 -8.78 -9.06 -5.14
C GLY A 81 -7.85 -8.51 -6.22
N MET A 82 -6.53 -8.56 -5.99
CA MET A 82 -5.53 -8.09 -6.96
C MET A 82 -5.59 -8.87 -8.28
N ALA A 83 -5.87 -10.17 -8.21
CA ALA A 83 -6.03 -11.03 -9.39
C ALA A 83 -7.31 -10.77 -10.19
N ARG A 84 -8.30 -10.07 -9.62
CA ARG A 84 -9.64 -9.89 -10.20
C ARG A 84 -9.93 -8.47 -10.65
N THR A 85 -9.38 -7.49 -9.95
CA THR A 85 -9.51 -6.06 -10.26
C THR A 85 -8.78 -5.69 -11.55
N ARG A 86 -9.19 -4.58 -12.18
CA ARG A 86 -8.64 -4.13 -13.48
C ARG A 86 -8.32 -2.65 -13.56
N GLY A 87 -8.66 -1.87 -12.54
CA GLY A 87 -8.35 -0.46 -12.46
C GLY A 87 -6.85 -0.19 -12.58
N GLU A 88 -6.49 0.95 -13.17
CA GLU A 88 -5.10 1.41 -13.25
C GLU A 88 -4.52 1.66 -11.85
N TYR A 89 -5.36 2.23 -10.97
CA TYR A 89 -5.04 2.44 -9.56
C TYR A 89 -5.89 1.51 -8.72
N VAL A 90 -5.23 0.68 -7.91
CA VAL A 90 -5.91 -0.24 -7.00
C VAL A 90 -5.81 0.30 -5.59
N PHE A 91 -6.95 0.49 -4.94
CA PHE A 91 -7.00 0.81 -3.52
C PHE A 91 -7.30 -0.46 -2.73
N VAL A 92 -6.65 -0.64 -1.59
CA VAL A 92 -7.04 -1.64 -0.61
C VAL A 92 -7.45 -0.91 0.65
N ALA A 93 -8.70 -1.09 1.03
CA ALA A 93 -9.31 -0.46 2.19
C ALA A 93 -9.31 -1.42 3.39
N ASP A 94 -9.13 -0.88 4.59
CA ASP A 94 -9.34 -1.62 5.83
C ASP A 94 -10.78 -1.37 6.34
N ILE A 95 -11.55 -2.45 6.47
CA ILE A 95 -12.92 -2.41 6.96
C ILE A 95 -13.02 -1.82 8.38
N ASN A 96 -11.97 -1.99 9.19
CA ASN A 96 -11.92 -1.53 10.59
C ASN A 96 -11.44 -0.09 10.73
N ALA A 97 -10.93 0.52 9.65
CA ALA A 97 -10.39 1.87 9.68
C ALA A 97 -11.34 2.88 9.06
N SER A 98 -11.41 4.06 9.66
CA SER A 98 -12.19 5.16 9.08
C SER A 98 -11.51 5.67 7.81
N ILE A 99 -12.23 5.62 6.68
CA ILE A 99 -11.74 6.11 5.39
C ILE A 99 -12.24 7.55 5.21
N SER A 100 -11.31 8.50 5.20
CA SER A 100 -11.64 9.92 5.01
C SER A 100 -11.52 10.33 3.54
N ALA A 101 -12.44 11.17 3.06
CA ALA A 101 -12.36 11.77 1.72
C ALA A 101 -11.05 12.56 1.52
N THR A 102 -10.54 13.16 2.61
CA THR A 102 -9.26 13.89 2.61
C THR A 102 -8.08 12.98 2.32
N ASP A 103 -8.03 11.80 2.94
CA ASP A 103 -6.94 10.85 2.72
C ASP A 103 -7.05 10.22 1.33
N LEU A 104 -8.26 9.86 0.90
CA LEU A 104 -8.49 9.36 -0.46
C LEU A 104 -8.05 10.40 -1.51
N ARG A 105 -8.43 11.67 -1.33
CA ARG A 105 -7.99 12.78 -2.19
C ARG A 105 -6.48 12.97 -2.18
N ARG A 106 -5.85 12.91 -1.00
CA ARG A 106 -4.39 13.05 -0.89
C ARG A 106 -3.69 11.94 -1.68
N LEU A 107 -4.10 10.68 -1.52
CA LEU A 107 -3.55 9.56 -2.27
C LEU A 107 -3.80 9.73 -3.77
N TRP A 108 -5.02 10.09 -4.16
CA TRP A 108 -5.39 10.28 -5.56
C TRP A 108 -4.55 11.35 -6.27
N GLU A 109 -4.20 12.45 -5.60
CA GLU A 109 -3.33 13.48 -6.18
C GLU A 109 -1.91 12.97 -6.49
N MET A 110 -1.45 11.93 -5.78
CA MET A 110 -0.13 11.33 -6.03
C MET A 110 -0.09 10.54 -7.35
N ARG A 111 -1.22 10.29 -8.00
CA ARG A 111 -1.28 9.60 -9.30
C ARG A 111 -0.47 10.30 -10.41
N HIS A 112 -0.23 11.60 -10.27
CA HIS A 112 0.57 12.38 -11.22
C HIS A 112 2.07 12.07 -11.14
N ASP A 113 2.51 11.42 -10.06
CA ASP A 113 3.88 10.93 -9.92
C ASP A 113 4.05 9.61 -10.66
N SER A 114 4.70 9.64 -11.83
CA SER A 114 4.95 8.47 -12.66
C SER A 114 5.84 7.41 -11.99
N GLU A 115 6.63 7.78 -10.98
CA GLU A 115 7.48 6.84 -10.23
C GLU A 115 6.71 6.14 -9.10
N LEU A 116 5.48 6.57 -8.80
CA LEU A 116 4.71 6.01 -7.69
C LEU A 116 4.38 4.54 -7.93
N VAL A 117 4.74 3.72 -6.94
CA VAL A 117 4.36 2.30 -6.87
C VAL A 117 3.19 2.13 -5.91
N LEU A 118 3.36 2.66 -4.68
CA LEU A 118 2.41 2.49 -3.58
C LEU A 118 2.39 3.73 -2.70
N ALA A 119 1.21 4.10 -2.19
CA ALA A 119 1.04 5.13 -1.17
C ALA A 119 0.05 4.64 -0.11
N LYS A 120 0.37 4.82 1.16
CA LYS A 120 -0.51 4.50 2.31
C LYS A 120 -0.94 5.79 3.00
N ALA A 121 -2.22 5.91 3.33
CA ALA A 121 -2.69 6.90 4.28
C ALA A 121 -2.47 6.36 5.69
N LEU A 122 -1.87 7.17 6.57
CA LEU A 122 -1.63 6.78 7.97
C LEU A 122 -2.79 7.27 8.84
N VAL A 123 -3.34 6.38 9.65
CA VAL A 123 -4.32 6.72 10.69
C VAL A 123 -3.59 7.46 11.80
N GLU A 124 -4.00 8.70 12.07
CA GLU A 124 -3.62 9.35 13.32
C GLU A 124 -4.31 8.60 14.46
N PRO A 125 -3.57 8.06 15.45
CA PRO A 125 -4.20 7.43 16.60
C PRO A 125 -5.11 8.47 17.25
N LYS A 126 -6.42 8.18 17.28
CA LYS A 126 -7.38 9.06 17.96
C LYS A 126 -6.94 9.13 19.42
N PRO A 127 -6.68 10.33 19.98
CA PRO A 127 -6.31 10.43 21.38
C PRO A 127 -7.41 9.77 22.20
N ILE A 128 -7.00 8.82 23.05
CA ILE A 128 -7.91 8.14 23.97
C ILE A 128 -8.56 9.24 24.81
N GLY A 129 -9.89 9.34 24.79
CA GLY A 129 -10.61 10.36 25.54
C GLY A 129 -10.24 10.30 27.02
N ASP A 130 -10.10 11.47 27.65
CA ASP A 130 -9.58 11.60 29.02
C ASP A 130 -10.29 10.67 30.02
N HIS A 131 -11.59 10.43 29.86
CA HIS A 131 -12.34 9.50 30.70
C HIS A 131 -11.91 8.03 30.59
N LEU A 132 -11.60 7.54 29.39
CA LEU A 132 -11.11 6.17 29.19
C LEU A 132 -9.64 6.06 29.64
N MET A 133 -8.82 7.09 29.37
CA MET A 133 -7.45 7.15 29.85
C MET A 133 -7.41 7.15 31.39
N ASN A 134 -8.24 7.95 32.05
CA ASN A 134 -8.35 7.97 33.50
C ASN A 134 -8.81 6.62 34.08
N ARG A 135 -9.68 5.89 33.36
CA ARG A 135 -10.09 4.53 33.75
C ARG A 135 -8.98 3.50 33.56
N LEU A 136 -8.26 3.55 32.45
CA LEU A 136 -7.11 2.68 32.17
C LEU A 136 -5.96 2.95 33.14
N MET A 137 -5.72 4.21 33.52
CA MET A 137 -4.76 4.59 34.55
C MET A 137 -5.21 4.13 35.94
N ALA A 138 -6.49 4.26 36.28
CA ALA A 138 -7.03 3.74 37.53
C ALA A 138 -6.95 2.20 37.62
N TRP A 139 -7.16 1.50 36.49
CA TRP A 139 -6.92 0.06 36.36
C TRP A 139 -5.43 -0.28 36.41
N GLY A 140 -4.57 0.49 35.76
CA GLY A 140 -3.12 0.35 35.80
C GLY A 140 -2.55 0.56 37.20
N ASP A 141 -3.09 1.49 37.97
CA ASP A 141 -2.73 1.69 39.38
C ASP A 141 -3.33 0.59 40.27
N ALA A 142 -4.50 0.05 39.94
CA ALA A 142 -5.06 -1.14 40.60
C ALA A 142 -4.23 -2.41 40.31
N LEU A 143 -3.73 -2.56 39.08
CA LEU A 143 -2.86 -3.65 38.65
C LEU A 143 -1.45 -3.51 39.22
N LYS A 144 -0.85 -2.31 39.23
CA LYS A 144 0.44 -2.04 39.90
C LYS A 144 0.39 -2.27 41.41
N ARG A 145 -0.78 -2.11 42.03
CA ARG A 145 -1.00 -2.49 43.44
C ARG A 145 -1.08 -4.01 43.64
N ASN A 146 -1.28 -4.80 42.58
CA ASN A 146 -1.40 -6.25 42.62
C ASN A 146 -0.22 -7.01 41.97
N ASP A 147 0.52 -6.40 41.04
CA ASP A 147 1.57 -7.03 40.23
C ASP A 147 2.97 -6.49 40.58
N ALA A 148 3.48 -6.90 41.75
CA ALA A 148 4.92 -7.07 41.96
C ALA A 148 5.45 -8.38 41.32
N GLN A 149 4.67 -8.98 40.43
CA GLN A 149 4.96 -10.18 39.65
C GLN A 149 4.48 -9.90 38.24
N LEU A 150 5.19 -10.38 37.22
CA LEU A 150 4.90 -10.27 35.78
C LEU A 150 5.58 -9.09 35.08
N GLU A 151 6.90 -9.20 34.98
CA GLU A 151 7.67 -8.61 33.87
C GLU A 151 7.21 -9.24 32.55
N ILE A 152 6.46 -8.49 31.74
CA ILE A 152 6.09 -8.89 30.38
C ILE A 152 7.17 -8.40 29.42
N SER A 153 7.78 -9.38 28.77
CA SER A 153 8.88 -9.31 27.83
C SER A 153 8.47 -8.84 26.42
N SER A 154 9.49 -8.38 25.69
CA SER A 154 9.63 -8.25 24.21
C SER A 154 8.75 -7.22 23.48
N ARG A 155 9.42 -6.14 23.05
CA ARG A 155 8.86 -4.91 22.47
C ARG A 155 9.15 -4.71 20.97
N GLU A 156 9.69 -5.72 20.28
CA GLU A 156 10.31 -5.52 18.96
C GLU A 156 9.42 -5.96 17.78
N ASP A 157 8.54 -6.96 17.93
CA ASP A 157 7.67 -7.43 16.84
C ASP A 157 6.37 -6.61 16.66
N GLU A 158 5.90 -5.93 17.70
CA GLU A 158 4.65 -5.14 17.63
C GLU A 158 4.77 -3.96 16.66
N SER A 159 5.96 -3.37 16.51
CA SER A 159 6.13 -2.11 15.76
C SER A 159 5.86 -2.24 14.26
N ALA A 160 6.19 -3.39 13.66
CA ALA A 160 5.96 -3.66 12.24
C ALA A 160 4.49 -4.04 11.98
N ILE A 161 3.88 -4.81 12.89
CA ILE A 161 2.47 -5.19 12.85
C ILE A 161 1.58 -3.96 13.05
N ILE A 162 1.93 -3.09 14.01
CA ILE A 162 1.25 -1.81 14.25
C ILE A 162 1.40 -0.89 13.03
N ALA A 163 2.59 -0.79 12.43
CA ALA A 163 2.78 0.08 11.26
C ALA A 163 1.96 -0.36 10.03
N ASP A 164 1.70 -1.66 9.86
CA ASP A 164 0.86 -2.18 8.76
C ASP A 164 -0.64 -2.12 9.12
N ALA A 165 -1.00 -2.28 10.41
CA ALA A 165 -2.36 -2.14 10.93
C ALA A 165 -2.85 -0.69 11.09
N LEU A 166 -1.96 0.31 10.95
CA LEU A 166 -2.29 1.74 11.08
C LEU A 166 -2.66 2.41 9.75
N ALA A 167 -2.69 1.70 8.62
CA ALA A 167 -3.08 2.29 7.35
C ALA A 167 -4.58 2.14 7.10
N SER A 168 -5.31 3.25 6.94
CA SER A 168 -6.76 3.19 6.67
C SER A 168 -7.07 2.72 5.25
N ILE A 169 -6.20 3.12 4.32
CA ILE A 169 -6.32 2.79 2.91
C ILE A 169 -4.95 2.93 2.24
N GLN A 170 -4.66 2.03 1.32
CA GLN A 170 -3.47 2.07 0.47
C GLN A 170 -3.86 2.16 -1.00
N MET A 171 -3.10 2.91 -1.78
CA MET A 171 -3.21 3.04 -3.23
C MET A 171 -1.98 2.42 -3.89
N LEU A 172 -2.19 1.63 -4.93
CA LEU A 172 -1.14 0.99 -5.72
C LEU A 172 -1.33 1.32 -7.21
N ARG A 173 -0.23 1.57 -7.93
CA ARG A 173 -0.22 1.71 -9.38
C ARG A 173 0.00 0.35 -10.01
N ARG A 174 -0.99 -0.17 -10.74
CA ARG A 174 -0.96 -1.53 -11.32
C ARG A 174 0.27 -1.76 -12.21
N SER A 175 0.53 -0.85 -13.15
CA SER A 175 1.65 -0.98 -14.08
C SER A 175 3.02 -1.04 -13.38
N ALA A 176 3.16 -0.37 -12.24
CA ALA A 176 4.38 -0.42 -11.45
C ALA A 176 4.56 -1.79 -10.76
N ILE A 177 3.49 -2.34 -10.17
CA ILE A 177 3.52 -3.69 -9.56
C ILE A 177 3.84 -4.75 -10.61
N GLU A 178 3.14 -4.72 -11.74
CA GLU A 178 3.33 -5.67 -12.85
C GLU A 178 4.76 -5.60 -13.42
N SER A 179 5.34 -4.41 -13.46
CA SER A 179 6.75 -4.23 -13.86
C SER A 179 7.73 -4.80 -12.83
N LEU A 180 7.45 -4.66 -11.52
CA LEU A 180 8.33 -5.16 -10.46
C LEU A 180 8.30 -6.69 -10.34
N ALA A 181 7.15 -7.31 -10.59
CA ALA A 181 7.00 -8.77 -10.58
C ALA A 181 7.90 -9.48 -11.62
N GLN A 182 8.42 -8.76 -12.60
CA GLN A 182 9.31 -9.28 -13.65
C GLN A 182 10.80 -9.09 -13.34
N VAL A 183 11.14 -8.43 -12.22
CA VAL A 183 12.52 -8.12 -11.84
C VAL A 183 13.00 -9.14 -10.81
N ALA A 184 14.25 -9.60 -10.95
CA ALA A 184 14.83 -10.60 -10.04
C ALA A 184 15.05 -10.09 -8.61
N GLN A 185 15.39 -8.80 -8.46
CA GLN A 185 15.62 -8.10 -7.19
C GLN A 185 14.85 -6.78 -7.19
N PRO A 186 13.52 -6.81 -6.99
CA PRO A 186 12.68 -5.61 -7.04
C PRO A 186 13.03 -4.60 -5.96
N GLU A 187 13.49 -5.03 -4.78
CA GLU A 187 13.84 -4.20 -3.64
C GLU A 187 14.94 -3.16 -3.93
N GLU A 188 15.90 -3.50 -4.80
CA GLU A 188 16.98 -2.58 -5.21
C GLU A 188 16.46 -1.45 -6.11
N ARG A 189 15.25 -1.59 -6.65
CA ARG A 189 14.60 -0.60 -7.51
C ARG A 189 13.58 0.25 -6.76
N LEU A 190 13.51 0.17 -5.44
CA LEU A 190 12.51 0.86 -4.65
C LEU A 190 13.13 1.87 -3.69
N ARG A 191 12.44 2.99 -3.51
CA ARG A 191 12.71 3.97 -2.46
C ARG A 191 11.47 4.18 -1.61
N VAL A 192 11.65 4.15 -0.30
CA VAL A 192 10.59 4.43 0.68
C VAL A 192 10.74 5.85 1.20
N GLU A 193 9.66 6.62 1.19
CA GLU A 193 9.59 7.96 1.77
C GLU A 193 8.43 8.03 2.78
N ARG A 194 8.74 8.43 4.01
CA ARG A 194 7.74 8.60 5.08
C ARG A 194 7.48 10.09 5.30
N GLY A 195 6.24 10.49 5.09
CA GLY A 195 5.72 11.82 5.42
C GLY A 195 4.93 11.81 6.74
N GLN A 196 4.41 12.97 7.13
CA GLN A 196 3.64 13.10 8.38
C GLN A 196 2.32 12.30 8.36
N ARG A 197 1.65 12.22 7.21
CA ARG A 197 0.33 11.58 7.07
C ARG A 197 0.26 10.51 5.97
N THR A 198 1.38 10.25 5.31
CA THR A 198 1.47 9.27 4.22
C THR A 198 2.82 8.57 4.25
N SER A 199 2.85 7.33 3.78
CA SER A 199 4.07 6.60 3.46
C SER A 199 4.02 6.20 1.98
N THR A 200 5.10 6.39 1.24
CA THR A 200 5.12 6.10 -0.20
C THR A 200 6.30 5.22 -0.58
N VAL A 201 6.10 4.44 -1.63
CA VAL A 201 7.11 3.65 -2.31
C VAL A 201 7.16 4.09 -3.76
N ARG A 202 8.34 4.45 -4.23
CA ARG A 202 8.60 4.92 -5.59
C ARG A 202 9.65 4.05 -6.27
N LEU A 203 9.64 4.01 -7.60
CA LEU A 203 10.74 3.46 -8.37
C LEU A 203 11.99 4.34 -8.15
N ALA A 204 13.12 3.70 -7.84
CA ALA A 204 14.40 4.37 -7.84
C ALA A 204 14.76 4.73 -9.28
N THR A 205 15.10 5.99 -9.53
CA THR A 205 15.67 6.40 -10.81
C THR A 205 16.94 5.58 -11.06
N PRO A 206 17.11 4.91 -12.20
CA PRO A 206 18.35 4.19 -12.47
C PRO A 206 19.51 5.18 -12.34
N ALA A 207 20.55 4.80 -11.60
CA ALA A 207 21.78 5.58 -11.55
C ALA A 207 22.19 5.89 -13.00
N ALA A 208 22.50 7.16 -13.30
CA ALA A 208 23.02 7.52 -14.61
C ALA A 208 24.14 6.53 -14.94
N PRO A 209 24.17 5.96 -16.17
CA PRO A 209 25.26 5.07 -16.55
C PRO A 209 26.57 5.78 -16.23
N PRO A 210 27.58 5.08 -15.68
CA PRO A 210 28.84 5.73 -15.32
C PRO A 210 29.32 6.51 -16.55
N THR A 211 29.58 7.81 -16.35
CA THR A 211 30.16 8.63 -17.42
C THR A 211 31.34 7.84 -17.97
N PRO A 212 31.40 7.57 -19.29
CA PRO A 212 32.52 6.84 -19.85
C PRO A 212 33.77 7.60 -19.43
N ARG A 213 34.65 6.93 -18.68
CA ARG A 213 35.95 7.52 -18.34
C ARG A 213 36.54 7.97 -19.68
N PRO A 214 37.04 9.21 -19.80
CA PRO A 214 37.72 9.59 -21.02
C PRO A 214 38.76 8.52 -21.30
N PHE A 215 38.68 7.92 -22.49
CA PHE A 215 39.71 6.99 -22.94
C PHE A 215 41.03 7.69 -22.67
N ALA A 216 41.87 7.09 -21.82
CA ALA A 216 43.24 7.54 -21.71
C ALA A 216 43.81 7.44 -23.12
N THR A 217 44.04 8.59 -23.75
CA THR A 217 44.75 8.68 -25.01
C THR A 217 46.10 8.05 -24.76
N PHE A 218 46.26 6.79 -25.15
CA PHE A 218 47.58 6.21 -25.33
C PHE A 218 48.22 7.06 -26.43
N ALA A 219 49.11 7.96 -26.03
CA ALA A 219 50.02 8.60 -26.96
C ALA A 219 50.86 7.49 -27.60
N THR A 220 50.43 7.01 -28.76
CA THR A 220 51.27 6.26 -29.68
C THR A 220 52.45 7.16 -30.01
N GLY A 221 53.60 6.84 -29.45
CA GLY A 221 54.88 7.42 -29.85
C GLY A 221 55.06 7.18 -31.35
N ILE A 222 54.98 8.28 -32.11
CA ILE A 222 55.35 8.30 -33.51
C ILE A 222 56.88 8.12 -33.51
N GLN A 223 57.35 6.95 -33.95
CA GLN A 223 58.75 6.79 -34.35
C GLN A 223 58.98 7.65 -35.60
N GLU A 224 60.00 8.51 -35.54
CA GLU A 224 60.48 9.32 -36.65
C GLU A 224 60.86 8.46 -37.87
N PRO A 225 60.73 9.00 -39.10
CA PRO A 225 61.11 8.29 -40.31
C PRO A 225 62.65 8.24 -40.44
N ILE A 226 63.18 7.05 -40.70
CA ILE A 226 64.58 6.81 -41.04
C ILE A 226 64.79 7.27 -42.50
N GLU A 227 65.68 8.24 -42.72
CA GLU A 227 66.12 8.66 -44.05
C GLU A 227 66.99 7.57 -44.71
N PRO A 228 66.90 7.36 -46.04
CA PRO A 228 67.76 6.41 -46.73
C PRO A 228 69.14 7.01 -47.03
N GLU A 229 70.20 6.33 -46.57
CA GLU A 229 71.59 6.59 -46.98
C GLU A 229 71.75 6.39 -48.49
N ALA A 230 72.27 7.42 -49.15
CA ALA A 230 72.65 7.41 -50.55
C ALA A 230 73.90 6.55 -50.76
N VAL A 231 73.79 5.55 -51.65
CA VAL A 231 74.92 4.78 -52.17
C VAL A 231 75.70 5.64 -53.15
N GLY A 232 76.98 5.84 -52.87
CA GLY A 232 78.01 6.35 -53.77
C GLY A 232 79.23 5.44 -53.73
#